data_AF-A0A662DZ96-F1
#
_entry.id   AF-A0A662DZ96-F1
#
_cell.length_a   1.000
_cell.length_b   1.000
_cell.length_c   1.000
_cell.angle_alpha   90.00
_cell.angle_beta   90.00
_cell.angle_gamma   90.00
#
_symmetry.space_group_name_H-M   'P 1'
#
loop_
_entity.id
_entity.type
_entity.pdbx_description
1 polymer ?
#
loop_
_entity_poly.entity_id
_entity_poly.type
_entity_poly.pdbx_seq_one_letter_code
_entity_poly.pdbx_strand_id
1 'polypeptide(L)'
;MKKKLLLHICCAPDAAWIPEKLEQDYEVTCFFYNPNIYPAKEHEKRASEMRRLAKAKGYRLAEPPFDPEIFEKRTAHLRYQPEKAGRCSICYRIRLEETARFAHENGYDLFATVLTVSPHKLVDRINRIGETVAEKYGITYLPSDFKKEDGFKKSVEESRNYNLYRQDYCGCESSLLYRQLFKDAGSQAFVPLISCEKPGIYDVQSFRRWLDRKKLKTGFLFFQQTPTEAVLREAYEERIFLEPADNLDWRKRIFAKKKQETREINLSDVSNRDIFCDPL
;
A
#
# COMPACT_ATOMS: atom_id res chain seq x y z
N MET A 1 4.05 -20.60 28.90
CA MET A 1 4.91 -19.50 28.37
C MET A 1 4.17 -18.85 27.22
N LYS A 2 4.31 -17.53 27.04
CA LYS A 2 3.73 -16.83 25.88
C LYS A 2 4.48 -17.27 24.62
N LYS A 3 3.77 -17.33 23.47
CA LYS A 3 4.40 -17.61 22.17
C LYS A 3 5.26 -16.42 21.75
N LYS A 4 6.39 -16.68 21.09
CA LYS A 4 7.33 -15.68 20.56
C LYS A 4 6.84 -15.14 19.22
N LEU A 5 6.45 -13.86 19.20
CA LEU A 5 5.93 -13.18 18.02
C LEU A 5 6.97 -12.22 17.44
N LEU A 6 7.35 -12.41 16.18
CA LEU A 6 8.10 -11.39 15.43
C LEU A 6 7.11 -10.43 14.74
N LEU A 7 7.13 -9.15 15.13
CA LEU A 7 6.23 -8.14 14.59
C LEU A 7 6.98 -7.24 13.59
N HIS A 8 6.65 -7.36 12.31
CA HIS A 8 7.17 -6.45 11.28
C HIS A 8 6.71 -5.01 11.53
N ILE A 9 7.68 -4.09 11.55
CA ILE A 9 7.54 -2.64 11.70
C ILE A 9 8.09 -1.91 10.48
N CYS A 10 7.33 -0.98 9.91
CA CYS A 10 7.76 -0.15 8.79
C CYS A 10 8.09 1.31 9.17
N CYS A 11 7.64 1.78 10.33
CA CYS A 11 7.93 3.10 10.90
C CYS A 11 7.54 3.15 12.40
N ALA A 12 8.13 4.07 13.16
CA ALA A 12 7.84 4.24 14.59
C ALA A 12 6.37 4.59 14.89
N PRO A 13 5.69 5.49 14.15
CA PRO A 13 4.28 5.80 14.42
C PRO A 13 3.35 4.59 14.36
N ASP A 14 3.57 3.65 13.44
CA ASP A 14 2.74 2.45 13.31
C ASP A 14 3.04 1.42 14.44
N ALA A 15 4.19 1.54 15.10
CA ALA A 15 4.61 0.73 16.24
C ALA A 15 4.31 1.38 17.61
N ALA A 16 3.71 2.57 17.63
CA ALA A 16 3.57 3.32 18.89
C ALA A 16 2.68 2.60 19.93
N TRP A 17 1.67 1.85 19.45
CA TRP A 17 0.68 1.18 20.29
C TRP A 17 0.60 -0.34 20.10
N ILE A 18 0.83 -0.84 18.89
CA ILE A 18 0.56 -2.25 18.54
C ILE A 18 1.43 -3.27 19.31
N PRO A 19 2.74 -3.08 19.50
CA PRO A 19 3.56 -4.00 20.28
C PRO A 19 3.02 -4.17 21.71
N GLU A 20 2.72 -3.07 22.41
CA GLU A 20 2.13 -3.08 23.76
C GLU A 20 0.79 -3.83 23.82
N LYS A 21 -0.08 -3.66 22.81
CA LYS A 21 -1.33 -4.45 22.71
C LYS A 21 -1.03 -5.95 22.62
N LEU A 22 -0.06 -6.34 21.81
CA LEU A 22 0.26 -7.76 21.56
C LEU A 22 1.07 -8.40 22.69
N GLU A 23 1.81 -7.62 23.47
CA GLU A 23 2.55 -8.10 24.65
C GLU A 23 1.63 -8.67 25.74
N GLN A 24 0.33 -8.39 25.70
CA GLN A 24 -0.66 -9.01 26.57
C GLN A 24 -0.74 -10.53 26.37
N ASP A 25 -0.56 -10.99 25.14
CA ASP A 25 -0.72 -12.40 24.73
C ASP A 25 0.59 -13.07 24.29
N TYR A 26 1.56 -12.28 23.81
CA TYR A 26 2.78 -12.77 23.16
C TYR A 26 4.05 -12.21 23.79
N GLU A 27 5.17 -12.91 23.57
CA GLU A 27 6.51 -12.37 23.76
C GLU A 27 6.94 -11.68 22.46
N VAL A 28 6.80 -10.37 22.39
CA VAL A 28 6.95 -9.61 21.14
C VAL A 28 8.39 -9.16 20.91
N THR A 29 8.88 -9.32 19.68
CA THR A 29 10.07 -8.61 19.17
C THR A 29 9.68 -7.78 17.97
N CYS A 30 9.98 -6.48 18.01
CA CYS A 30 9.82 -5.58 16.87
C CYS A 30 10.90 -5.85 15.83
N PHE A 31 10.52 -6.01 14.58
CA PHE A 31 11.41 -6.21 13.44
C PHE A 31 11.30 -5.04 12.48
N PHE A 32 12.22 -4.08 12.56
CA PHE A 32 12.19 -2.90 11.71
C PHE A 32 12.79 -3.22 10.34
N TYR A 33 11.93 -3.43 9.33
CA TYR A 33 12.38 -3.76 8.00
C TYR A 33 11.51 -3.11 6.92
N ASN A 34 12.11 -2.18 6.19
CA ASN A 34 11.43 -1.44 5.14
C ASN A 34 12.46 -1.02 4.06
N PRO A 35 12.87 -1.96 3.20
CA PRO A 35 13.96 -1.74 2.24
C PRO A 35 13.60 -0.68 1.18
N ASN A 36 12.32 -0.41 0.98
CA ASN A 36 11.87 0.57 -0.01
C ASN A 36 11.86 2.01 0.50
N ILE A 37 12.41 2.32 1.68
CA ILE A 37 12.49 3.71 2.13
C ILE A 37 13.54 4.45 1.29
N TYR A 38 13.09 5.50 0.62
CA TYR A 38 13.88 6.35 -0.24
C TYR A 38 13.62 7.82 0.09
N PRO A 39 14.64 8.68 0.13
CA PRO A 39 16.06 8.36 -0.03
C PRO A 39 16.66 7.70 1.23
N ALA A 40 17.91 7.25 1.18
CA ALA A 40 18.60 6.62 2.33
C ALA A 40 18.58 7.49 3.62
N LYS A 41 18.60 8.82 3.47
CA LYS A 41 18.46 9.74 4.61
C LYS A 41 17.10 9.59 5.33
N GLU A 42 16.03 9.33 4.60
CA GLU A 42 14.72 9.03 5.20
C GLU A 42 14.75 7.69 5.95
N HIS A 43 15.46 6.69 5.40
CA HIS A 43 15.61 5.40 6.08
C HIS A 43 16.27 5.59 7.45
N GLU A 44 17.42 6.26 7.50
CA GLU A 44 18.12 6.49 8.76
C GLU A 44 17.25 7.27 9.76
N LYS A 45 16.52 8.28 9.29
CA LYS A 45 15.59 9.03 10.14
C LYS A 45 14.47 8.16 10.73
N ARG A 46 13.87 7.26 9.93
CA ARG A 46 12.84 6.34 10.42
C ARG A 46 13.42 5.27 11.34
N ALA A 47 14.62 4.77 11.05
CA ALA A 47 15.34 3.81 11.87
C ALA A 47 15.71 4.41 13.24
N SER A 48 16.28 5.63 13.25
CA SER A 48 16.64 6.33 14.48
C SER A 48 15.43 6.59 15.37
N GLU A 49 14.29 6.94 14.77
CA GLU A 49 13.04 7.13 15.51
C GLU A 49 12.45 5.82 16.04
N MET A 50 12.61 4.72 15.30
CA MET A 50 12.23 3.40 15.81
C MET A 50 13.10 2.98 16.99
N ARG A 51 14.42 3.18 16.93
CA ARG A 51 15.35 2.96 18.06
C ARG A 51 14.97 3.81 19.27
N ARG A 52 14.65 5.08 19.05
CA ARG A 52 14.21 6.00 20.12
C ARG A 52 12.93 5.51 20.80
N LEU A 53 11.92 5.13 20.01
CA LEU A 53 10.67 4.57 20.53
C LEU A 53 10.91 3.26 21.28
N ALA A 54 11.70 2.35 20.72
CA ALA A 54 12.02 1.06 21.34
C ALA A 54 12.69 1.25 22.70
N LYS A 55 13.67 2.17 22.80
CA LYS A 55 14.30 2.52 24.08
C LYS A 55 13.30 3.11 25.07
N ALA A 56 12.41 3.99 24.61
CA ALA A 56 11.45 4.67 25.48
C ALA A 56 10.37 3.72 26.03
N LYS A 57 9.92 2.74 25.24
CA LYS A 57 8.88 1.77 25.64
C LYS A 57 9.44 0.42 26.12
N GLY A 58 10.76 0.23 26.07
CA GLY A 58 11.41 -1.04 26.45
C GLY A 58 11.19 -2.19 25.45
N TYR A 59 10.85 -1.88 24.20
CA TYR A 59 10.63 -2.90 23.18
C TYR A 59 11.94 -3.57 22.77
N ARG A 60 11.88 -4.89 22.57
CA ARG A 60 12.94 -5.63 21.88
C ARG A 60 12.89 -5.28 20.40
N LEU A 61 14.04 -4.92 19.84
CA LEU A 61 14.16 -4.46 18.46
C LEU A 61 15.23 -5.26 17.72
N ALA A 62 14.85 -5.81 16.57
CA ALA A 62 15.73 -6.39 15.57
C ALA A 62 15.74 -5.49 14.33
N GLU A 63 16.94 -5.15 13.88
CA GLU A 63 17.20 -4.31 12.70
C GLU A 63 18.12 -5.08 11.74
N PRO A 64 17.57 -5.78 10.73
CA PRO A 64 18.38 -6.44 9.71
C PRO A 64 19.07 -5.40 8.80
N PRO A 65 20.06 -5.82 7.98
CA PRO A 65 20.69 -4.95 7.01
C PRO A 65 19.68 -4.28 6.06
N PHE A 66 19.94 -3.01 5.75
CA PHE A 66 19.15 -2.24 4.79
C PHE A 66 19.68 -2.46 3.36
N ASP A 67 18.90 -3.16 2.53
CA ASP A 67 19.16 -3.31 1.10
C ASP A 67 18.07 -2.58 0.29
N PRO A 68 18.32 -1.35 -0.20
CA PRO A 68 17.35 -0.63 -1.03
C PRO A 68 17.20 -1.21 -2.45
N GLU A 69 18.20 -1.93 -2.95
CA GLU A 69 18.21 -2.42 -4.33
C GLU A 69 17.17 -3.51 -4.57
N ILE A 70 16.86 -4.33 -3.55
CA ILE A 70 15.86 -5.40 -3.67
C ILE A 70 14.49 -4.88 -4.12
N PHE A 71 14.11 -3.69 -3.65
CA PHE A 71 12.83 -3.09 -4.01
C PHE A 71 12.88 -2.55 -5.44
N GLU A 72 13.93 -1.80 -5.77
CA GLU A 72 14.10 -1.22 -7.11
C GLU A 72 14.13 -2.31 -8.18
N LYS A 73 14.95 -3.36 -7.99
CA LYS A 73 15.05 -4.51 -8.91
C LYS A 73 13.69 -5.17 -9.18
N ARG A 74 12.83 -5.31 -8.17
CA ARG A 74 11.52 -5.96 -8.31
C ARG A 74 10.41 -5.03 -8.77
N THR A 75 10.60 -3.71 -8.76
CA THR A 75 9.52 -2.74 -9.00
C THR A 75 9.82 -1.63 -10.01
N ALA A 76 11.01 -1.60 -10.62
CA ALA A 76 11.38 -0.59 -11.62
C ALA A 76 10.35 -0.45 -12.75
N HIS A 77 9.86 -1.58 -13.27
CA HIS A 77 8.82 -1.63 -14.30
C HIS A 77 7.43 -1.15 -13.83
N LEU A 78 7.25 -0.91 -12.53
CA LEU A 78 6.01 -0.43 -11.88
C LEU A 78 6.20 0.95 -11.23
N ARG A 79 7.31 1.65 -11.52
CA ARG A 79 7.68 2.93 -10.89
C ARG A 79 6.58 3.99 -11.00
N TYR A 80 5.77 3.96 -12.06
CA TYR A 80 4.71 4.93 -12.35
C TYR A 80 3.29 4.45 -11.99
N GLN A 81 3.14 3.31 -11.30
CA GLN A 81 1.84 2.91 -10.77
C GLN A 81 1.50 3.72 -9.50
N PRO A 82 0.24 4.10 -9.26
CA PRO A 82 -0.14 4.80 -8.04
C PRO A 82 -0.03 3.91 -6.79
N GLU A 83 -0.24 4.50 -5.62
CA GLU A 83 -0.36 3.72 -4.38
C GLU A 83 -1.58 2.79 -4.43
N LYS A 84 -1.46 1.62 -3.78
CA LYS A 84 -2.44 0.51 -3.78
C LYS A 84 -2.53 -0.29 -5.08
N ALA A 85 -1.78 0.05 -6.12
CA ALA A 85 -1.62 -0.78 -7.31
C ALA A 85 -0.64 -1.97 -7.09
N GLY A 86 -0.21 -2.62 -8.17
CA GLY A 86 0.64 -3.82 -8.17
C GLY A 86 1.96 -3.65 -7.42
N ARG A 87 2.62 -2.48 -7.53
CA ARG A 87 3.85 -2.16 -6.79
C ARG A 87 3.70 -2.38 -5.28
N CYS A 88 2.56 -2.00 -4.70
CA CYS A 88 2.34 -2.14 -3.26
C CYS A 88 2.26 -3.61 -2.84
N SER A 89 1.74 -4.50 -3.69
CA SER A 89 1.73 -5.95 -3.42
C SER A 89 3.15 -6.51 -3.33
N ILE A 90 4.04 -6.11 -4.24
CA ILE A 90 5.45 -6.50 -4.20
C ILE A 90 6.14 -5.93 -2.96
N CYS A 91 5.85 -4.67 -2.62
CA CYS A 91 6.35 -4.04 -1.40
C CYS A 91 5.98 -4.83 -0.13
N TYR A 92 4.72 -5.26 0.01
CA TYR A 92 4.29 -6.05 1.15
C TYR A 92 4.94 -7.43 1.15
N ARG A 93 5.02 -8.08 -0.03
CA ARG A 93 5.67 -9.38 -0.20
C ARG A 93 7.12 -9.35 0.27
N ILE A 94 7.95 -8.41 -0.22
CA ILE A 94 9.36 -8.29 0.17
C ILE A 94 9.51 -8.19 1.69
N ARG A 95 8.71 -7.32 2.32
CA ARG A 95 8.78 -7.10 3.77
C ARG A 95 8.37 -8.33 4.57
N LEU A 96 7.28 -8.99 4.16
CA LEU A 96 6.75 -10.17 4.84
C LEU A 96 7.62 -11.41 4.59
N GLU A 97 8.17 -11.59 3.40
CA GLU A 97 9.11 -12.68 3.10
C GLU A 97 10.33 -12.64 4.00
N GLU A 98 10.95 -11.46 4.16
CA GLU A 98 12.11 -11.32 5.04
C GLU A 98 11.74 -11.50 6.52
N THR A 99 10.57 -10.99 6.94
CA THR A 99 10.07 -11.17 8.31
C THR A 99 9.85 -12.64 8.62
N ALA A 100 9.19 -13.39 7.72
CA ALA A 100 8.93 -14.81 7.91
C ALA A 100 10.21 -15.64 7.89
N ARG A 101 11.14 -15.33 6.97
CA ARG A 101 12.47 -15.96 6.91
C ARG A 101 13.23 -15.77 8.22
N PHE A 102 13.35 -14.52 8.69
CA PHE A 102 14.01 -14.21 9.96
C PHE A 102 13.33 -14.92 11.14
N ALA A 103 11.99 -14.89 11.19
CA ALA A 103 11.22 -15.52 12.25
C ALA A 103 11.46 -17.04 12.31
N HIS A 104 11.46 -17.72 11.16
CA HIS A 104 11.74 -19.15 11.05
C HIS A 104 13.18 -19.48 11.51
N GLU A 105 14.18 -18.77 10.98
CA GLU A 105 15.59 -19.01 11.27
C GLU A 105 15.96 -18.74 12.74
N ASN A 106 15.21 -17.87 13.43
CA ASN A 106 15.51 -17.45 14.81
C ASN A 106 14.54 -18.05 15.86
N GLY A 107 13.75 -19.06 15.48
CA GLY A 107 12.92 -19.82 16.42
C GLY A 107 11.75 -19.04 17.02
N TYR A 108 11.14 -18.15 16.23
CA TYR A 108 9.85 -17.54 16.57
C TYR A 108 8.70 -18.49 16.23
N ASP A 109 7.64 -18.46 17.02
CA ASP A 109 6.46 -19.32 16.80
C ASP A 109 5.57 -18.79 15.67
N LEU A 110 5.52 -17.45 15.53
CA LEU A 110 4.66 -16.77 14.57
C LEU A 110 5.20 -15.37 14.23
N PHE A 111 4.69 -14.80 13.13
CA PHE A 111 4.95 -13.41 12.75
C PHE A 111 3.67 -12.63 12.41
N ALA A 112 3.74 -11.32 12.54
CA ALA A 112 2.64 -10.38 12.24
C ALA A 112 3.20 -9.10 11.61
N THR A 113 2.32 -8.16 11.25
CA THR A 113 2.74 -6.89 10.65
C THR A 113 1.87 -5.71 11.08
N VAL A 114 2.51 -4.58 11.40
CA VAL A 114 1.80 -3.32 11.68
C VAL A 114 1.22 -2.65 10.44
N LEU A 115 1.47 -3.17 9.23
CA LEU A 115 0.93 -2.58 7.99
C LEU A 115 -0.61 -2.47 8.00
N THR A 116 -1.29 -3.27 8.82
CA THR A 116 -2.75 -3.29 8.96
C THR A 116 -3.30 -2.20 9.89
N VAL A 117 -2.44 -1.38 10.52
CA VAL A 117 -2.86 -0.22 11.33
C VAL A 117 -3.21 0.99 10.47
N SER A 118 -2.61 1.11 9.29
CA SER A 118 -2.76 2.30 8.44
C SER A 118 -4.09 2.28 7.68
N PRO A 119 -4.88 3.37 7.69
CA PRO A 119 -6.14 3.46 6.94
C PRO A 119 -5.91 3.50 5.42
N HIS A 120 -4.67 3.71 4.98
CA HIS A 120 -4.31 3.80 3.57
C HIS A 120 -3.91 2.44 2.98
N LYS A 121 -3.92 1.36 3.78
CA LYS A 121 -3.46 0.03 3.35
C LYS A 121 -4.62 -0.95 3.22
N LEU A 122 -4.51 -1.85 2.25
CA LEU A 122 -5.52 -2.87 1.97
C LEU A 122 -5.25 -4.11 2.83
N VAL A 123 -5.95 -4.21 3.95
CA VAL A 123 -5.72 -5.25 4.97
C VAL A 123 -5.91 -6.66 4.41
N ASP A 124 -6.97 -6.91 3.63
CA ASP A 124 -7.22 -8.22 3.02
C ASP A 124 -6.10 -8.63 2.06
N ARG A 125 -5.48 -7.67 1.39
CA ARG A 125 -4.33 -7.92 0.53
C ARG A 125 -3.09 -8.27 1.36
N ILE A 126 -2.84 -7.54 2.45
CA ILE A 126 -1.71 -7.81 3.34
C ILE A 126 -1.84 -9.19 3.98
N ASN A 127 -3.02 -9.55 4.48
CA ASN A 127 -3.24 -10.83 5.14
C ASN A 127 -3.09 -12.02 4.18
N ARG A 128 -3.68 -11.95 2.97
CA ARG A 128 -3.46 -12.97 1.93
C ARG A 128 -1.99 -13.14 1.58
N ILE A 129 -1.24 -12.04 1.44
CA ILE A 129 0.21 -12.10 1.21
C ILE A 129 0.90 -12.77 2.40
N GLY A 130 0.59 -12.38 3.64
CA GLY A 130 1.15 -12.96 4.85
C GLY A 130 0.94 -14.48 4.95
N GLU A 131 -0.27 -14.95 4.69
CA GLU A 131 -0.62 -16.38 4.68
C GLU A 131 0.21 -17.17 3.65
N THR A 132 0.29 -16.69 2.40
CA THR A 132 1.13 -17.33 1.37
C THR A 132 2.61 -17.36 1.75
N VAL A 133 3.12 -16.29 2.41
CA VAL A 133 4.50 -16.29 2.89
C VAL A 133 4.69 -17.30 4.02
N ALA A 134 3.75 -17.35 4.97
CA ALA A 134 3.77 -18.29 6.08
C ALA A 134 3.90 -19.75 5.59
N GLU A 135 3.09 -20.14 4.61
CA GLU A 135 3.14 -21.46 3.99
C GLU A 135 4.52 -21.76 3.38
N LYS A 136 5.08 -20.79 2.64
CA LYS A 136 6.40 -20.93 1.99
C LYS A 136 7.54 -21.18 3.00
N TYR A 137 7.50 -20.54 4.17
CA TYR A 137 8.57 -20.64 5.17
C TYR A 137 8.23 -21.59 6.33
N GLY A 138 7.08 -22.27 6.30
CA GLY A 138 6.67 -23.17 7.36
C GLY A 138 6.52 -22.49 8.73
N ILE A 139 6.03 -21.25 8.75
CA ILE A 139 5.83 -20.47 9.98
C ILE A 139 4.41 -19.91 10.05
N THR A 140 3.86 -19.73 11.25
CA THR A 140 2.51 -19.21 11.43
C THR A 140 2.47 -17.70 11.18
N TYR A 141 1.58 -17.24 10.31
CA TYR A 141 1.21 -15.82 10.21
C TYR A 141 0.04 -15.52 11.14
N LEU A 142 0.05 -14.37 11.81
CA LEU A 142 -1.10 -13.85 12.58
C LEU A 142 -1.84 -12.80 11.75
N PRO A 143 -2.97 -13.15 11.10
CA PRO A 143 -3.81 -12.18 10.43
C PRO A 143 -4.30 -11.13 11.42
N SER A 144 -4.27 -9.88 11.00
CA SER A 144 -4.65 -8.76 11.85
C SER A 144 -5.39 -7.68 11.08
N ASP A 145 -6.18 -6.90 11.81
CA ASP A 145 -6.76 -5.66 11.33
C ASP A 145 -6.61 -4.59 12.42
N PHE A 146 -5.38 -4.12 12.59
CA PHE A 146 -5.03 -3.21 13.69
C PHE A 146 -5.67 -1.82 13.58
N LYS A 147 -6.39 -1.51 12.49
CA LYS A 147 -7.19 -0.29 12.39
C LYS A 147 -8.49 -0.35 13.22
N LYS A 148 -9.01 -1.55 13.49
CA LYS A 148 -10.23 -1.76 14.31
C LYS A 148 -9.97 -1.40 15.78
N GLU A 149 -11.05 -1.24 16.55
CA GLU A 149 -10.98 -0.93 17.99
C GLU A 149 -10.14 0.32 18.31
N ASP A 150 -10.26 1.34 17.47
CA ASP A 150 -9.52 2.59 17.52
C ASP A 150 -8.00 2.45 17.42
N GLY A 151 -7.47 1.34 16.91
CA GLY A 151 -6.02 1.11 16.90
C GLY A 151 -5.23 2.15 16.10
N PHE A 152 -5.79 2.68 15.00
CA PHE A 152 -5.18 3.81 14.29
C PHE A 152 -5.21 5.11 15.11
N LYS A 153 -6.33 5.38 15.79
CA LYS A 153 -6.44 6.58 16.64
C LYS A 153 -5.45 6.53 17.80
N LYS A 154 -5.34 5.37 18.46
CA LYS A 154 -4.35 5.11 19.52
C LYS A 154 -2.92 5.26 19.04
N SER A 155 -2.59 4.76 17.83
CA SER A 155 -1.24 4.96 17.26
C SER A 155 -0.93 6.43 16.97
N VAL A 156 -1.93 7.23 16.58
CA VAL A 156 -1.80 8.69 16.41
C VAL A 156 -1.61 9.40 17.76
N GLU A 157 -2.38 9.05 18.77
CA GLU A 157 -2.26 9.59 20.13
C GLU A 157 -0.89 9.29 20.72
N GLU A 158 -0.46 8.03 20.70
CA GLU A 158 0.86 7.63 21.19
C GLU A 158 2.00 8.28 20.38
N SER A 159 1.83 8.39 19.06
CA SER A 159 2.79 9.10 18.23
C SER A 159 2.94 10.58 18.63
N ARG A 160 1.89 11.24 19.14
CA ARG A 160 1.96 12.60 19.67
C ARG A 160 2.61 12.62 21.05
N ASN A 161 2.23 11.69 21.93
CA ASN A 161 2.78 11.57 23.29
C ASN A 161 4.31 11.43 23.29
N TYR A 162 4.84 10.64 22.35
CA TYR A 162 6.29 10.44 22.20
C TYR A 162 6.96 11.41 21.22
N ASN A 163 6.21 12.39 20.70
CA ASN A 163 6.66 13.35 19.68
C ASN A 163 7.41 12.66 18.52
N LEU A 164 6.82 11.57 17.99
CA LEU A 164 7.45 10.77 16.95
C LEU A 164 7.45 11.52 15.62
N TYR A 165 8.54 11.36 14.86
CA TYR A 165 8.55 11.80 13.46
C TYR A 165 7.44 11.10 12.67
N ARG A 166 6.59 11.88 12.01
CA ARG A 166 5.55 11.40 11.09
C ARG A 166 5.91 11.78 9.66
N GLN A 167 6.10 10.77 8.84
CA GLN A 167 6.33 10.89 7.41
C GLN A 167 5.09 11.38 6.66
N ASP A 168 5.29 12.10 5.55
CA ASP A 168 4.21 12.59 4.67
C ASP A 168 4.07 11.79 3.36
N TYR A 169 4.74 10.64 3.26
CA TYR A 169 4.65 9.68 2.15
C TYR A 169 4.99 8.25 2.62
N CYS A 170 4.55 7.24 1.87
CA CYS A 170 4.68 5.83 2.26
C CYS A 170 6.15 5.39 2.46
N GLY A 171 7.08 5.93 1.68
CA GLY A 171 8.51 5.67 1.81
C GLY A 171 9.19 5.36 0.48
N CYS A 172 8.51 4.81 -0.52
CA CYS A 172 9.14 4.53 -1.82
C CYS A 172 9.30 5.79 -2.69
N GLU A 173 10.27 5.74 -3.59
CA GLU A 173 10.57 6.80 -4.56
C GLU A 173 9.31 7.27 -5.31
N SER A 174 8.50 6.34 -5.82
CA SER A 174 7.24 6.69 -6.48
C SER A 174 6.28 7.46 -5.56
N SER A 175 6.14 7.04 -4.29
CA SER A 175 5.27 7.75 -3.35
C SER A 175 5.80 9.15 -3.00
N LEU A 176 7.12 9.34 -3.03
CA LEU A 176 7.75 10.66 -2.90
C LEU A 176 7.51 11.53 -4.14
N LEU A 177 7.66 10.96 -5.33
CA LEU A 177 7.37 11.63 -6.60
C LEU A 177 5.91 12.13 -6.64
N TYR A 178 4.95 11.24 -6.34
CA TYR A 178 3.54 11.63 -6.27
C TYR A 178 3.30 12.72 -5.22
N ARG A 179 3.92 12.57 -4.04
CA ARG A 179 3.80 13.58 -2.98
C ARG A 179 4.27 14.96 -3.45
N GLN A 180 5.38 15.02 -4.18
CA GLN A 180 5.93 16.26 -4.74
C GLN A 180 5.00 16.84 -5.81
N LEU A 181 4.55 16.02 -6.76
CA LEU A 181 3.60 16.44 -7.80
C LEU A 181 2.31 17.04 -7.21
N PHE A 182 1.78 16.46 -6.11
CA PHE A 182 0.60 17.00 -5.43
C PHE A 182 0.87 18.27 -4.62
N LYS A 183 2.08 18.47 -4.07
CA LYS A 183 2.47 19.75 -3.47
C LYS A 183 2.42 20.85 -4.52
N ASP A 184 2.94 20.57 -5.70
CA ASP A 184 3.04 21.52 -6.80
C ASP A 184 1.67 21.79 -7.46
N ALA A 185 0.73 20.83 -7.41
CA ALA A 185 -0.62 20.95 -7.97
C ALA A 185 -1.68 21.58 -7.02
N GLY A 186 -1.39 21.65 -5.71
CA GLY A 186 -2.22 22.35 -4.71
C GLY A 186 -3.37 21.56 -4.07
N SER A 187 -3.70 20.33 -4.49
CA SER A 187 -4.73 19.49 -3.82
C SER A 187 -4.73 18.01 -4.27
N GLN A 188 -5.11 17.10 -3.37
CA GLN A 188 -5.34 15.66 -3.62
C GLN A 188 -6.77 15.32 -4.09
N ALA A 189 -7.69 16.29 -4.11
CA ALA A 189 -9.14 16.03 -4.08
C ALA A 189 -9.82 15.82 -5.45
N PHE A 190 -9.11 15.91 -6.58
CA PHE A 190 -9.73 15.74 -7.90
C PHE A 190 -8.81 14.97 -8.84
N VAL A 191 -8.93 13.64 -8.84
CA VAL A 191 -8.45 12.80 -9.94
C VAL A 191 -9.63 11.97 -10.46
N PRO A 192 -10.13 12.21 -11.67
CA PRO A 192 -11.26 11.48 -12.25
C PRO A 192 -10.79 10.10 -12.73
N LEU A 193 -11.63 9.10 -12.46
CA LEU A 193 -11.52 7.75 -13.00
C LEU A 193 -12.38 7.67 -14.28
N ILE A 194 -11.82 7.25 -15.42
CA ILE A 194 -12.64 6.74 -16.53
C ILE A 194 -12.36 5.26 -16.68
N SER A 195 -13.34 4.43 -16.32
CA SER A 195 -13.50 3.10 -16.90
C SER A 195 -14.34 3.29 -18.17
N CYS A 196 -13.80 3.00 -19.35
CA CYS A 196 -14.57 3.12 -20.59
C CYS A 196 -15.18 1.76 -20.95
N GLU A 197 -16.51 1.70 -21.05
CA GLU A 197 -17.23 0.55 -21.60
C GLU A 197 -17.09 0.41 -23.14
N LYS A 198 -16.28 1.25 -23.79
CA LYS A 198 -15.90 1.07 -25.19
C LYS A 198 -14.46 0.57 -25.28
N PRO A 199 -14.21 -0.66 -25.77
CA PRO A 199 -12.90 -1.06 -26.24
C PRO A 199 -12.56 -0.20 -27.45
N GLY A 200 -11.60 0.70 -27.27
CA GLY A 200 -11.22 1.71 -28.26
C GLY A 200 -10.30 2.72 -27.62
N ILE A 201 -9.01 2.42 -27.67
CA ILE A 201 -7.84 3.31 -27.56
C ILE A 201 -8.19 4.76 -27.22
N TYR A 202 -7.98 5.15 -25.95
CA TYR A 202 -7.59 6.52 -25.67
C TYR A 202 -6.07 6.52 -25.61
N ASP A 203 -5.45 7.13 -26.61
CA ASP A 203 -4.08 7.61 -26.47
C ASP A 203 -4.04 8.73 -25.42
N VAL A 204 -2.84 9.01 -24.90
CA VAL A 204 -2.63 9.99 -23.83
C VAL A 204 -3.22 11.36 -24.20
N GLN A 205 -3.08 11.80 -25.45
CA GLN A 205 -3.56 13.12 -25.91
C GLN A 205 -5.09 13.18 -25.96
N SER A 206 -5.73 12.10 -26.40
CA SER A 206 -7.19 12.01 -26.41
C SER A 206 -7.77 12.05 -24.99
N PHE A 207 -7.09 11.44 -24.01
CA PHE A 207 -7.49 11.55 -22.61
C PHE A 207 -7.21 12.94 -22.02
N ARG A 208 -6.08 13.58 -22.36
CA ARG A 208 -5.78 14.98 -22.00
C ARG A 208 -6.84 15.94 -22.49
N ARG A 209 -7.22 15.86 -23.76
CA ARG A 209 -8.30 16.68 -24.35
C ARG A 209 -9.63 16.46 -23.64
N TRP A 210 -9.91 15.23 -23.19
CA TRP A 210 -11.09 14.97 -22.36
C TRP A 210 -10.99 15.65 -21.00
N LEU A 211 -9.85 15.56 -20.32
CA LEU A 211 -9.60 16.24 -19.05
C LEU A 211 -9.77 17.76 -19.19
N ASP A 212 -9.25 18.37 -20.26
CA ASP A 212 -9.38 19.80 -20.55
C ASP A 212 -10.85 20.22 -20.71
N ARG A 213 -11.63 19.47 -21.50
CA ARG A 213 -13.08 19.72 -21.67
C ARG A 213 -13.84 19.63 -20.35
N LYS A 214 -13.39 18.78 -19.44
CA LYS A 214 -13.98 18.62 -18.11
C LYS A 214 -13.37 19.55 -17.06
N LYS A 215 -12.40 20.39 -17.44
CA LYS A 215 -11.64 21.29 -16.54
C LYS A 215 -10.90 20.54 -15.42
N LEU A 216 -10.36 19.36 -15.74
CA LEU A 216 -9.66 18.47 -14.81
C LEU A 216 -8.17 18.49 -15.13
N LYS A 217 -7.31 18.55 -14.10
CA LYS A 217 -5.86 18.73 -14.29
C LYS A 217 -5.10 17.44 -14.55
N THR A 218 -5.61 16.31 -14.08
CA THR A 218 -4.98 14.97 -14.14
C THR A 218 -6.07 13.89 -14.16
N GLY A 219 -5.74 12.65 -14.51
CA GLY A 219 -6.66 11.51 -14.53
C GLY A 219 -5.95 10.16 -14.66
N PHE A 220 -6.69 9.07 -14.43
CA PHE A 220 -6.22 7.69 -14.65
C PHE A 220 -6.72 7.15 -16.00
N LEU A 221 -5.80 6.58 -16.79
CA LEU A 221 -6.02 5.94 -18.07
C LEU A 221 -5.59 4.47 -18.00
N PHE A 222 -6.55 3.56 -18.16
CA PHE A 222 -6.31 2.12 -18.05
C PHE A 222 -5.85 1.52 -19.39
N PHE A 223 -4.86 0.64 -19.37
CA PHE A 223 -4.28 -0.01 -20.55
C PHE A 223 -4.40 -1.54 -20.47
N GLN A 224 -4.73 -2.18 -21.60
CA GLN A 224 -4.82 -3.66 -21.69
C GLN A 224 -3.49 -4.32 -22.07
N GLN A 225 -2.56 -3.57 -22.65
CA GLN A 225 -1.23 -4.03 -23.03
C GLN A 225 -0.20 -3.11 -22.39
N THR A 226 0.95 -3.66 -22.03
CA THR A 226 2.03 -2.90 -21.40
C THR A 226 2.41 -1.71 -22.29
N PRO A 227 2.30 -0.46 -21.81
CA PRO A 227 2.61 0.73 -22.59
C PRO A 227 4.09 0.77 -22.93
N THR A 228 4.43 1.31 -24.10
CA THR A 228 5.82 1.57 -24.46
C THR A 228 6.40 2.69 -23.59
N GLU A 229 7.73 2.77 -23.49
CA GLU A 229 8.41 3.83 -22.75
C GLU A 229 8.02 5.24 -23.24
N ALA A 230 7.82 5.41 -24.55
CA ALA A 230 7.33 6.64 -25.14
C ALA A 230 5.93 7.03 -24.60
N VAL A 231 5.01 6.07 -24.49
CA VAL A 231 3.65 6.30 -23.97
C VAL A 231 3.69 6.60 -22.46
N LEU A 232 4.59 5.96 -21.71
CA LEU A 232 4.80 6.26 -20.29
C LEU A 232 5.31 7.70 -20.08
N ARG A 233 6.26 8.14 -20.92
CA ARG A 233 6.81 9.50 -20.89
C ARG A 233 5.77 10.53 -21.29
N GLU A 234 5.02 10.29 -22.36
CA GLU A 234 3.95 11.17 -22.81
C GLU A 234 2.85 11.32 -21.73
N ALA A 235 2.43 10.20 -21.12
CA ALA A 235 1.47 10.23 -20.02
C ALA A 235 1.98 11.03 -18.81
N TYR A 236 3.27 10.92 -18.49
CA TYR A 236 3.89 11.71 -17.44
C TYR A 236 3.88 13.21 -17.76
N GLU A 237 4.27 13.61 -18.97
CA GLU A 237 4.27 15.00 -19.43
C GLU A 237 2.86 15.61 -19.37
N GLU A 238 1.85 14.83 -19.75
CA GLU A 238 0.44 15.25 -19.77
C GLU A 238 -0.27 15.11 -18.41
N ARG A 239 0.47 14.69 -17.37
CA ARG A 239 -0.02 14.46 -16.00
C ARG A 239 -1.16 13.45 -15.96
N ILE A 240 -1.04 12.38 -16.73
CA ILE A 240 -1.96 11.25 -16.84
C ILE A 240 -1.32 10.02 -16.19
N PHE A 241 -2.07 9.36 -15.31
CA PHE A 241 -1.60 8.13 -14.66
C PHE A 241 -2.06 6.91 -15.46
N LEU A 242 -1.15 5.98 -15.75
CA LEU A 242 -1.45 4.77 -16.52
C LEU A 242 -1.61 3.57 -15.57
N GLU A 243 -2.68 2.78 -15.75
CA GLU A 243 -2.97 1.60 -14.93
C GLU A 243 -3.23 0.35 -15.78
N PRO A 244 -2.69 -0.83 -15.45
CA PRO A 244 -3.05 -2.08 -16.13
C PRO A 244 -4.53 -2.39 -15.94
N ALA A 245 -5.20 -2.86 -16.98
CA ALA A 245 -6.62 -3.23 -16.96
C ALA A 245 -6.89 -4.60 -16.30
N ASP A 246 -5.87 -5.25 -15.73
CA ASP A 246 -5.96 -6.60 -15.21
C ASP A 246 -6.86 -6.66 -13.96
N ASN A 247 -7.94 -7.45 -14.09
CA ASN A 247 -9.04 -7.74 -13.16
C ASN A 247 -10.22 -6.76 -13.05
N LEU A 248 -10.79 -6.41 -14.20
CA LEU A 248 -12.21 -6.04 -14.30
C LEU A 248 -13.11 -7.28 -14.55
N ASP A 249 -13.05 -8.35 -13.73
CA ASP A 249 -14.04 -9.44 -13.75
C ASP A 249 -15.15 -9.23 -12.68
N TRP A 250 -15.63 -8.00 -12.55
CA TRP A 250 -16.79 -7.68 -11.72
C TRP A 250 -18.11 -8.16 -12.35
N ARG A 251 -18.12 -8.38 -13.68
CA ARG A 251 -19.29 -8.81 -14.47
C ARG A 251 -19.76 -10.23 -14.12
N LYS A 252 -18.91 -11.16 -13.66
CA LYS A 252 -19.40 -12.49 -13.26
C LYS A 252 -20.06 -12.54 -11.88
N ARG A 253 -19.67 -11.68 -10.95
CA ARG A 253 -20.18 -11.68 -9.56
C ARG A 253 -21.51 -10.93 -9.39
N ILE A 254 -21.76 -9.88 -10.18
CA ILE A 254 -23.01 -9.10 -10.09
C ILE A 254 -24.14 -9.77 -10.88
N PHE A 255 -23.85 -10.33 -12.05
CA PHE A 255 -24.86 -10.87 -12.96
C PHE A 255 -25.32 -12.30 -12.60
N ALA A 256 -24.60 -13.02 -11.74
CA ALA A 256 -25.04 -14.32 -11.22
C ALA A 256 -26.28 -14.24 -10.29
N LYS A 257 -26.60 -13.04 -9.76
CA LYS A 257 -27.76 -12.82 -8.87
C LYS A 257 -28.97 -12.13 -9.52
N LYS A 258 -28.88 -11.71 -10.79
CA LYS A 258 -30.02 -11.11 -11.53
C LYS A 258 -30.19 -11.78 -12.88
N LYS A 259 -30.72 -13.00 -12.84
CA LYS A 259 -31.27 -13.66 -14.02
C LYS A 259 -32.75 -13.26 -14.16
N GLN A 260 -33.01 -11.99 -14.46
CA GLN A 260 -34.28 -11.54 -15.05
C GLN A 260 -34.18 -10.09 -15.52
N GLU A 261 -34.42 -9.94 -16.83
CA GLU A 261 -34.75 -8.70 -17.56
C GLU A 261 -33.66 -7.62 -17.69
N THR A 262 -32.97 -7.67 -18.83
CA THR A 262 -32.21 -6.55 -19.41
C THR A 262 -33.14 -5.40 -19.81
N ARG A 263 -33.00 -4.25 -19.15
CA ARG A 263 -33.37 -2.93 -19.69
C ARG A 263 -32.11 -2.07 -19.79
N GLU A 264 -31.97 -1.33 -20.90
CA GLU A 264 -30.93 -0.30 -21.07
C GLU A 264 -31.09 0.78 -19.99
N ILE A 265 -30.00 1.07 -19.28
CA ILE A 265 -29.96 2.12 -18.24
C ILE A 265 -29.40 3.38 -18.87
N ASN A 266 -30.13 4.49 -18.75
CA ASN A 266 -29.73 5.80 -19.25
C ASN A 266 -28.76 6.47 -18.26
N LEU A 267 -27.66 7.03 -18.77
CA LEU A 267 -26.54 7.57 -17.97
C LEU A 267 -26.85 8.88 -17.23
N SER A 268 -28.06 9.41 -17.35
CA SER A 268 -28.58 10.51 -16.52
C SER A 268 -28.84 10.11 -15.07
N ASP A 269 -28.94 8.80 -14.79
CA ASP A 269 -29.51 8.31 -13.52
C ASP A 269 -28.45 7.85 -12.51
N VAL A 270 -27.15 7.95 -12.85
CA VAL A 270 -26.06 7.51 -11.97
C VAL A 270 -25.62 8.65 -11.05
N SER A 271 -26.03 8.57 -9.78
CA SER A 271 -25.61 9.55 -8.76
C SER A 271 -24.18 9.27 -8.25
N ASN A 272 -23.53 10.32 -7.72
CA ASN A 272 -22.13 10.39 -7.24
C ASN A 272 -21.67 9.31 -6.20
N ARG A 273 -22.47 8.30 -5.87
CA ARG A 273 -22.18 7.32 -4.81
C ARG A 273 -21.68 5.96 -5.29
N ASP A 274 -21.71 5.67 -6.58
CA ASP A 274 -21.46 4.31 -7.08
C ASP A 274 -20.02 4.09 -7.60
N ILE A 275 -19.03 4.55 -6.83
CA ILE A 275 -17.60 4.31 -7.07
C ILE A 275 -17.06 3.44 -5.94
N PHE A 276 -17.09 2.12 -6.13
CA PHE A 276 -16.26 1.21 -5.35
C PHE A 276 -15.47 0.30 -6.30
N CYS A 277 -14.15 0.40 -6.20
CA CYS A 277 -13.21 -0.55 -6.78
C CYS A 277 -13.22 -1.85 -5.97
N ASP A 278 -13.50 -2.99 -6.62
CA ASP A 278 -12.68 -4.22 -6.75
C ASP A 278 -13.59 -5.35 -7.34
N PRO A 279 -13.10 -6.43 -8.00
CA PRO A 279 -12.11 -7.36 -7.42
C PRO A 279 -11.12 -8.10 -8.36
N LEU A 280 -9.90 -8.29 -7.84
CA LEU A 280 -9.20 -9.59 -7.76
C LEU A 280 -9.96 -10.57 -6.86
#